data_AF-A0A7X8LJJ4-F1
#
_entry.id   AF-A0A7X8LJJ4-F1
#
_cell.length_a   1.000
_cell.length_b   1.000
_cell.length_c   1.000
_cell.angle_alpha   90.00
_cell.angle_beta   90.00
_cell.angle_gamma   90.00
#
_symmetry.space_group_name_H-M   'P 1'
#
loop_
_entity.id
_entity.type
_entity.pdbx_description
1 polymer ?
#
loop_
_entity_poly.entity_id
_entity_poly.type
_entity_poly.pdbx_seq_one_letter_code
_entity_poly.pdbx_strand_id
1 'polypeptide(L)'
;MPIADSISASPAVAAAPNGLGYLTLSDGKQGKIKLAGVLADGTKVSKAATLLALDESGNEASVTLFAPLYAKKGAISGLLWINAANRTITTDIVDDWYLLWNNPGKRGEDGFSQLLHVRGGFYGKGINLDPTYWFGADVTGTAWFIPAGDAYQWIAQPDGVAVTGSGTRLTIAKSQKPKKITDKETREMWYDYDEANPCNATISFAARTGIFKGKYALYCDYEDANGKLVHKAVSVPYFGIMTPIREAAFADAPIGMGYSLIPESDPSLKALKLKRSRPVWLK
;
A
#
# COMPACT_ATOMS: atom_id res chain seq x y z
N MET A 1 5.87 0.63 -6.50
CA MET A 1 6.47 -0.53 -7.21
C MET A 1 5.32 -1.46 -7.56
N PRO A 2 4.73 -1.33 -8.76
CA PRO A 2 3.67 -2.21 -9.24
C PRO A 2 4.15 -3.65 -9.40
N ILE A 3 3.24 -4.61 -9.28
CA ILE A 3 3.52 -6.04 -9.42
C ILE A 3 3.39 -6.40 -10.89
N ALA A 4 4.40 -7.05 -11.44
CA ALA A 4 4.39 -7.63 -12.78
C ALA A 4 3.98 -9.11 -12.73
N ASP A 5 4.57 -9.86 -11.79
CA ASP A 5 4.24 -11.26 -11.55
C ASP A 5 4.44 -11.60 -10.07
N SER A 6 3.75 -12.64 -9.60
CA SER A 6 3.68 -12.98 -8.19
C SER A 6 3.34 -14.44 -7.96
N ILE A 7 4.20 -15.11 -7.18
CA ILE A 7 4.02 -16.51 -6.79
C ILE A 7 4.08 -16.59 -5.26
N SER A 8 3.02 -17.13 -4.65
CA SER A 8 3.03 -17.52 -3.23
C SER A 8 3.55 -18.95 -3.08
N ALA A 9 4.28 -19.23 -2.00
CA ALA A 9 4.77 -20.58 -1.70
C ALA A 9 3.63 -21.60 -1.53
N SER A 10 2.50 -21.15 -0.97
CA SER A 10 1.25 -21.91 -0.94
C SER A 10 0.13 -21.09 -1.59
N PRO A 11 -0.52 -21.61 -2.65
CA PRO A 11 -1.69 -20.96 -3.25
C PRO A 11 -2.86 -20.80 -2.26
N ALA A 12 -3.05 -21.76 -1.36
CA ALA A 12 -4.09 -21.70 -0.33
C ALA A 12 -3.82 -20.59 0.69
N VAL A 13 -2.54 -20.34 1.01
CA VAL A 13 -2.15 -19.25 1.90
C VAL A 13 -2.18 -17.91 1.17
N ALA A 14 -1.80 -17.85 -0.10
CA ALA A 14 -1.76 -16.63 -0.92
C ALA A 14 -1.05 -15.45 -0.21
N ALA A 15 0.14 -15.69 0.35
CA ALA A 15 0.87 -14.72 1.17
C ALA A 15 1.44 -13.53 0.40
N ALA A 16 1.54 -13.62 -0.92
CA ALA A 16 2.13 -12.58 -1.75
C ALA A 16 1.37 -11.24 -1.60
N PRO A 17 2.07 -10.11 -1.39
CA PRO A 17 1.45 -8.81 -1.25
C PRO A 17 0.76 -8.34 -2.53
N ASN A 18 -0.43 -7.73 -2.43
CA ASN A 18 -1.11 -7.09 -3.57
C ASN A 18 -0.97 -5.55 -3.55
N GLY A 19 -0.57 -4.97 -2.42
CA GLY A 19 -0.31 -3.54 -2.30
C GLY A 19 1.02 -3.13 -2.95
N LEU A 20 1.26 -1.82 -3.02
CA LEU A 20 2.44 -1.27 -3.67
C LEU A 20 3.42 -0.71 -2.63
N GLY A 21 4.61 -1.30 -2.58
CA GLY A 21 5.73 -0.71 -1.84
C GLY A 21 6.30 0.53 -2.54
N TYR A 22 7.10 1.31 -1.82
CA TYR A 22 7.80 2.47 -2.37
C TYR A 22 9.25 2.57 -1.89
N LEU A 23 10.06 3.24 -2.71
CA LEU A 23 11.42 3.66 -2.40
C LEU A 23 11.57 5.14 -2.72
N THR A 24 12.38 5.83 -1.94
CA THR A 24 12.90 7.16 -2.23
C THR A 24 14.38 7.03 -2.55
N LEU A 25 14.80 7.77 -3.56
CA LEU A 25 16.20 7.94 -3.93
C LEU A 25 16.60 9.35 -3.56
N SER A 26 17.75 9.48 -2.88
CA SER A 26 18.28 10.78 -2.50
C SER A 26 19.79 10.80 -2.64
N ASP A 27 20.31 11.97 -3.02
CA ASP A 27 21.75 12.17 -3.18
C ASP A 27 22.47 11.91 -1.86
N GLY A 28 23.48 11.05 -1.95
CA GLY A 28 24.50 10.86 -0.95
C GLY A 28 25.75 11.70 -1.27
N LYS A 29 26.86 11.37 -0.61
CA LYS A 29 28.16 11.98 -0.90
C LYS A 29 28.86 11.18 -2.00
N GLN A 30 29.67 11.85 -2.84
CA GLN A 30 30.62 11.20 -3.77
C GLN A 30 29.96 10.21 -4.75
N GLY A 31 28.88 10.60 -5.44
CA GLY A 31 28.22 9.74 -6.44
C GLY A 31 27.48 8.53 -5.85
N LYS A 32 27.28 8.49 -4.53
CA LYS A 32 26.43 7.50 -3.86
C LYS A 32 24.99 7.99 -3.81
N ILE A 33 24.05 7.09 -4.04
CA ILE A 33 22.61 7.31 -3.86
C ILE A 33 22.14 6.53 -2.64
N LYS A 34 21.34 7.16 -1.79
CA LYS A 34 20.64 6.52 -0.69
C LYS A 34 19.26 6.08 -1.16
N LEU A 35 19.00 4.79 -1.02
CA LEU A 35 17.72 4.12 -1.28
C LEU A 35 17.06 3.85 0.06
N ALA A 36 15.86 4.38 0.28
CA ALA A 36 15.11 4.14 1.52
C ALA A 36 13.62 3.99 1.26
N GLY A 37 12.93 3.12 1.97
CA GLY A 37 11.49 2.98 1.80
C GLY A 37 10.92 1.77 2.50
N VAL A 38 9.76 1.32 2.03
CA VAL A 38 9.03 0.21 2.64
C VAL A 38 8.37 -0.62 1.53
N LEU A 39 8.51 -1.94 1.62
CA LEU A 39 7.84 -2.89 0.75
C LEU A 39 6.39 -3.10 1.20
N ALA A 40 5.58 -3.73 0.34
CA ALA A 40 4.15 -3.85 0.55
C ALA A 40 3.76 -4.74 1.74
N ASP A 41 4.68 -5.53 2.29
CA ASP A 41 4.48 -6.34 3.51
C ASP A 41 4.87 -5.57 4.80
N GLY A 42 5.28 -4.31 4.67
CA GLY A 42 5.77 -3.48 5.78
C GLY A 42 7.28 -3.57 6.03
N THR A 43 8.02 -4.35 5.24
CA THR A 43 9.48 -4.50 5.38
C THR A 43 10.20 -3.23 4.96
N LYS A 44 11.01 -2.66 5.86
CA LYS A 44 11.80 -1.46 5.58
C LYS A 44 13.02 -1.81 4.73
N VAL A 45 13.31 -0.94 3.76
CA VAL A 45 14.52 -0.99 2.93
C VAL A 45 15.37 0.23 3.23
N SER A 46 16.67 0.03 3.42
CA SER A 46 17.65 1.11 3.52
C SER A 46 19.00 0.63 3.00
N LYS A 47 19.48 1.25 1.92
CA LYS A 47 20.74 0.93 1.25
C LYS A 47 21.40 2.17 0.67
N ALA A 48 22.69 2.07 0.41
CA ALA A 48 23.42 2.99 -0.42
C ALA A 48 23.98 2.23 -1.62
N ALA A 49 23.93 2.83 -2.79
CA ALA A 49 24.44 2.28 -4.04
C ALA A 49 25.21 3.37 -4.81
N THR A 50 26.04 2.96 -5.76
CA THR A 50 26.73 3.91 -6.65
C THR A 50 25.82 4.24 -7.83
N LEU A 51 25.75 5.51 -8.23
CA LEU A 51 25.14 5.91 -9.48
C LEU A 51 26.08 5.55 -10.64
N LEU A 52 25.57 4.82 -11.62
CA LEU A 52 26.30 4.45 -12.82
C LEU A 52 25.78 5.30 -13.98
N ALA A 53 26.63 6.16 -14.55
CA ALA A 53 26.30 6.83 -15.81
C ALA A 53 26.33 5.79 -16.94
N LEU A 54 25.31 5.81 -17.79
CA LEU A 54 25.18 4.88 -18.92
C LEU A 54 25.44 5.53 -20.26
N ASP A 55 25.37 6.86 -20.31
CA ASP A 55 25.72 7.66 -21.48
C ASP A 55 26.65 8.82 -21.12
N GLU A 56 27.31 9.37 -22.13
CA GLU A 56 28.17 10.56 -21.97
C GLU A 56 27.34 11.84 -21.76
N SER A 57 26.06 11.81 -22.14
CA SER A 57 25.16 12.96 -22.02
C SER A 57 24.67 13.19 -20.58
N GLY A 58 24.81 12.18 -19.71
CA GLY A 58 24.35 12.21 -18.33
C GLY A 58 22.84 12.10 -18.18
N ASN A 59 22.13 11.77 -19.25
CA ASN A 59 20.67 11.62 -19.24
C ASN A 59 20.23 10.22 -18.86
N GLU A 60 21.10 9.23 -19.04
CA GLU A 60 20.83 7.85 -18.68
C GLU A 60 21.77 7.40 -17.57
N ALA A 61 21.17 6.94 -16.48
CA ALA A 61 21.92 6.40 -15.36
C ALA A 61 21.21 5.19 -14.77
N SER A 62 21.94 4.37 -14.03
CA SER A 62 21.36 3.27 -13.28
C SER A 62 21.89 3.18 -11.85
N VAL A 63 21.09 2.56 -10.99
CA VAL A 63 21.41 2.30 -9.59
C VAL A 63 21.06 0.86 -9.27
N THR A 64 22.04 0.12 -8.77
CA THR A 64 21.81 -1.26 -8.30
C THR A 64 21.08 -1.26 -6.97
N LEU A 65 19.97 -1.99 -6.89
CA LEU A 65 19.31 -2.31 -5.65
C LEU A 65 19.71 -3.73 -5.27
N PHE A 66 20.34 -3.89 -4.11
CA PHE A 66 20.45 -5.18 -3.44
C PHE A 66 20.30 -4.97 -1.94
N ALA A 67 19.19 -5.46 -1.39
CA ALA A 67 18.95 -5.44 0.04
C ALA A 67 18.63 -6.85 0.54
N PRO A 68 19.53 -7.47 1.33
CA PRO A 68 19.18 -8.66 2.10
C PRO A 68 18.10 -8.32 3.12
N LEU A 69 17.03 -9.10 3.13
CA LEU A 69 15.85 -8.94 3.99
C LEU A 69 15.60 -10.22 4.79
N TYR A 70 14.64 -10.18 5.71
CA TYR A 70 14.16 -11.37 6.43
C TYR A 70 15.29 -12.18 7.10
N ALA A 71 16.13 -11.50 7.88
CA ALA A 71 17.34 -12.07 8.49
C ALA A 71 18.30 -12.69 7.45
N LYS A 72 18.43 -12.05 6.28
CA LYS A 72 19.28 -12.44 5.14
C LYS A 72 18.85 -13.73 4.43
N LYS A 73 17.61 -14.20 4.66
CA LYS A 73 17.07 -15.39 3.99
C LYS A 73 16.33 -15.07 2.69
N GLY A 74 15.95 -13.81 2.49
CA GLY A 74 15.39 -13.30 1.24
C GLY A 74 16.02 -11.95 0.89
N ALA A 75 15.55 -11.34 -0.19
CA ALA A 75 16.09 -10.06 -0.66
C ALA A 75 15.08 -9.32 -1.55
N ILE A 76 15.35 -8.03 -1.75
CA ILE A 76 14.92 -7.32 -2.95
C ILE A 76 16.16 -6.94 -3.76
N SER A 77 16.12 -7.21 -5.06
CA SER A 77 17.26 -7.00 -5.96
C SER A 77 16.85 -6.63 -7.38
N GLY A 78 17.65 -5.81 -8.04
CA GLY A 78 17.49 -5.48 -9.46
C GLY A 78 18.17 -4.16 -9.82
N LEU A 79 17.93 -3.68 -11.03
CA LEU A 79 18.48 -2.41 -11.53
C LEU A 79 17.36 -1.36 -11.64
N LEU A 80 17.65 -0.17 -11.14
CA LEU A 80 16.79 1.00 -11.31
C LEU A 80 17.40 1.86 -12.42
N TRP A 81 16.60 2.21 -13.41
CA TRP A 81 16.98 3.06 -14.52
C TRP A 81 16.46 4.47 -14.29
N ILE A 82 17.32 5.46 -14.51
CA ILE A 82 17.03 6.87 -14.28
C ILE A 82 17.14 7.56 -15.63
N ASN A 83 16.05 8.20 -16.03
CA ASN A 83 16.04 9.10 -17.17
C ASN A 83 16.00 10.54 -16.63
N ALA A 84 17.12 11.25 -16.72
CA ALA A 84 17.25 12.60 -16.16
C ALA A 84 16.44 13.64 -16.96
N ALA A 85 16.29 13.44 -18.27
CA ALA A 85 15.51 14.32 -19.15
C ALA A 85 14.03 14.32 -18.76
N ASN A 86 13.46 13.13 -18.55
CA ASN A 86 12.07 12.93 -18.13
C ASN A 86 11.89 13.02 -16.60
N ARG A 87 13.01 12.99 -15.86
CA ARG A 87 13.07 12.92 -14.40
C ARG A 87 12.30 11.72 -13.84
N THR A 88 12.33 10.60 -14.56
CA THR A 88 11.64 9.37 -14.20
C THR A 88 12.63 8.31 -13.71
N ILE A 89 12.09 7.37 -12.94
CA ILE A 89 12.81 6.16 -12.51
C ILE A 89 11.94 4.96 -12.83
N THR A 90 12.54 3.96 -13.47
CA THR A 90 11.87 2.76 -13.96
C THR A 90 12.69 1.50 -13.70
N THR A 91 12.12 0.35 -14.04
CA THR A 91 12.89 -0.80 -14.50
C THR A 91 12.95 -0.77 -16.03
N ASP A 92 13.87 -1.50 -16.66
CA ASP A 92 13.86 -1.57 -18.13
C ASP A 92 12.59 -2.29 -18.61
N ILE A 93 11.63 -1.53 -19.11
CA ILE A 93 10.34 -2.07 -19.58
C ILE A 93 10.50 -2.68 -20.97
N VAL A 94 11.46 -2.21 -21.78
CA VAL A 94 11.66 -2.70 -23.15
C VAL A 94 12.26 -4.10 -23.13
N ASP A 95 13.22 -4.32 -22.23
CA ASP A 95 13.92 -5.61 -22.11
C ASP A 95 13.31 -6.56 -21.07
N ASP A 96 12.13 -6.24 -20.53
CA ASP A 96 11.44 -7.05 -19.49
C ASP A 96 12.30 -7.26 -18.22
N TRP A 97 12.95 -6.20 -17.73
CA TRP A 97 13.68 -6.24 -16.47
C TRP A 97 12.79 -5.83 -15.30
N TYR A 98 12.96 -6.53 -14.19
CA TYR A 98 12.16 -6.39 -12.99
C TYR A 98 13.05 -6.30 -11.76
N LEU A 99 12.49 -5.72 -10.68
CA LEU A 99 13.02 -6.02 -9.36
C LEU A 99 12.49 -7.39 -8.92
N LEU A 100 13.38 -8.28 -8.51
CA LEU A 100 13.02 -9.52 -7.84
C LEU A 100 12.91 -9.27 -6.35
N TRP A 101 11.75 -9.55 -5.78
CA TRP A 101 11.51 -9.54 -4.34
C TRP A 101 11.16 -10.95 -3.86
N ASN A 102 12.03 -11.54 -3.04
CA ASN A 102 11.85 -12.86 -2.46
C ASN A 102 11.72 -12.78 -0.94
N ASN A 103 10.67 -13.40 -0.43
CA ASN A 103 10.47 -13.66 0.99
C ASN A 103 10.30 -15.17 1.19
N PRO A 104 11.22 -15.85 1.89
CA PRO A 104 11.13 -17.31 2.08
C PRO A 104 10.03 -17.74 3.05
N GLY A 105 9.35 -16.79 3.72
CA GLY A 105 8.38 -17.09 4.78
C GLY A 105 9.07 -17.43 6.10
N LYS A 106 8.35 -17.24 7.22
CA LYS A 106 8.79 -17.69 8.54
C LYS A 106 8.50 -19.16 8.76
N ARG A 107 7.42 -19.65 8.18
CA ARG A 107 6.95 -21.04 8.22
C ARG A 107 7.02 -21.73 6.85
N GLY A 108 7.54 -21.04 5.84
CA GLY A 108 7.66 -21.54 4.46
C GLY A 108 6.39 -21.28 3.66
N GLU A 109 5.23 -21.70 4.16
CA GLU A 109 3.94 -21.51 3.46
C GLU A 109 3.51 -20.04 3.34
N ASP A 110 4.03 -19.16 4.22
CA ASP A 110 3.90 -17.71 4.16
C ASP A 110 4.93 -17.01 3.26
N GLY A 111 5.72 -17.78 2.50
CA GLY A 111 6.69 -17.27 1.55
C GLY A 111 6.08 -16.83 0.23
N PHE A 112 6.83 -16.03 -0.54
CA PHE A 112 6.49 -15.60 -1.89
C PHE A 112 7.72 -15.13 -2.68
N SER A 113 7.57 -15.05 -4.00
CA SER A 113 8.47 -14.32 -4.91
C SER A 113 7.64 -13.42 -5.82
N GLN A 114 8.10 -12.19 -6.04
CA GLN A 114 7.44 -11.22 -6.92
C GLN A 114 8.44 -10.55 -7.85
N LEU A 115 7.99 -10.32 -9.08
CA LEU A 115 8.62 -9.42 -10.03
C LEU A 115 7.89 -8.08 -9.96
N LEU A 116 8.64 -7.00 -9.78
CA LEU A 116 8.09 -5.67 -9.60
C LEU A 116 8.60 -4.73 -10.69
N HIS A 117 7.69 -3.94 -11.25
CA HIS A 117 8.05 -2.73 -11.96
C HIS A 117 8.41 -1.61 -10.98
N VAL A 118 9.14 -0.64 -11.49
CA VAL A 118 9.31 0.66 -10.83
C VAL A 118 8.63 1.72 -11.67
N ARG A 119 7.86 2.55 -10.98
CA ARG A 119 7.17 3.70 -11.54
C ARG A 119 7.33 4.85 -10.57
N GLY A 120 7.86 5.95 -11.06
CA GLY A 120 7.92 7.20 -10.33
C GLY A 120 8.90 8.15 -11.00
N GLY A 121 9.21 9.21 -10.28
CA GLY A 121 10.10 10.23 -10.77
C GLY A 121 10.41 11.24 -9.70
N PHE A 122 11.04 12.32 -10.11
CA PHE A 122 11.45 13.38 -9.22
C PHE A 122 10.24 13.97 -8.48
N TYR A 123 10.37 14.06 -7.16
CA TYR A 123 9.38 14.69 -6.30
C TYR A 123 9.94 16.03 -5.80
N GLY A 124 9.45 17.13 -6.36
CA GLY A 124 9.85 18.47 -5.96
C GLY A 124 9.37 18.82 -4.55
N LYS A 125 10.17 19.61 -3.81
CA LYS A 125 9.72 20.16 -2.52
C LYS A 125 8.62 21.17 -2.78
N GLY A 126 7.48 21.04 -2.10
CA GLY A 126 6.40 22.04 -2.18
C GLY A 126 5.58 21.96 -3.46
N ILE A 127 5.37 20.76 -4.01
CA ILE A 127 4.40 20.55 -5.08
C ILE A 127 3.04 21.11 -4.63
N ASN A 128 2.43 21.93 -5.48
CA ASN A 128 1.05 22.36 -5.30
C ASN A 128 0.16 21.14 -5.42
N LEU A 129 -0.49 20.80 -4.31
CA LEU A 129 -1.47 19.73 -4.26
C LEU A 129 -2.74 20.17 -5.00
N ASP A 130 -3.37 19.22 -5.70
CA ASP A 130 -4.72 19.40 -6.21
C ASP A 130 -5.67 19.70 -5.05
N PRO A 131 -6.60 20.66 -5.18
CA PRO A 131 -7.61 20.89 -4.15
C PRO A 131 -8.46 19.66 -3.83
N THR A 132 -8.60 18.72 -4.77
CA THR A 132 -9.48 17.54 -4.63
C THR A 132 -8.73 16.25 -4.94
N TYR A 133 -8.81 15.31 -4.01
CA TYR A 133 -8.41 13.92 -4.20
C TYR A 133 -9.47 12.98 -3.65
N TRP A 134 -9.41 11.72 -4.08
CA TRP A 134 -10.26 10.63 -3.60
C TRP A 134 -9.39 9.49 -3.06
N PHE A 135 -9.51 9.21 -1.77
CA PHE A 135 -8.85 8.10 -1.11
C PHE A 135 -9.65 6.81 -1.28
N GLY A 136 -8.97 5.73 -1.66
CA GLY A 136 -9.55 4.39 -1.67
C GLY A 136 -8.55 3.32 -1.23
N ALA A 137 -9.09 2.18 -0.80
CA ALA A 137 -8.32 0.97 -0.57
C ALA A 137 -9.09 -0.24 -1.10
N ASP A 138 -8.38 -1.16 -1.73
CA ASP A 138 -8.93 -2.47 -2.07
C ASP A 138 -8.95 -3.34 -0.80
N VAL A 139 -10.00 -4.13 -0.65
CA VAL A 139 -10.17 -5.11 0.43
C VAL A 139 -10.65 -6.46 -0.10
N THR A 140 -10.71 -6.62 -1.43
CA THR A 140 -11.16 -7.84 -2.11
C THR A 140 -10.42 -9.06 -1.57
N GLY A 141 -11.13 -10.17 -1.38
CA GLY A 141 -10.52 -11.40 -0.85
C GLY A 141 -10.02 -11.25 0.59
N THR A 142 -10.67 -10.39 1.39
CA THR A 142 -10.49 -10.33 2.85
C THR A 142 -11.86 -10.28 3.51
N ALA A 143 -11.95 -10.82 4.73
CA ALA A 143 -13.17 -10.85 5.52
C ALA A 143 -12.82 -10.89 7.01
N TRP A 144 -13.81 -10.65 7.86
CA TRP A 144 -13.71 -10.95 9.28
C TRP A 144 -14.19 -12.37 9.56
N PHE A 145 -13.34 -13.20 10.13
CA PHE A 145 -13.71 -14.53 10.58
C PHE A 145 -14.00 -14.54 12.08
N ILE A 146 -15.13 -15.13 12.47
CA ILE A 146 -15.40 -15.43 13.87
C ILE A 146 -14.69 -16.74 14.29
N PRO A 147 -14.53 -17.02 15.60
CA PRO A 147 -13.87 -18.24 16.06
C PRO A 147 -14.48 -19.54 15.54
N ALA A 148 -15.77 -19.54 15.17
CA ALA A 148 -16.46 -20.69 14.58
C ALA A 148 -16.04 -20.98 13.12
N GLY A 149 -15.37 -20.04 12.44
CA GLY A 149 -14.92 -20.17 11.05
C GLY A 149 -15.80 -19.45 10.03
N ASP A 150 -16.94 -18.88 10.42
CA ASP A 150 -17.80 -18.13 9.51
C ASP A 150 -17.15 -16.79 9.12
N ALA A 151 -17.25 -16.45 7.83
CA ALA A 151 -16.69 -15.24 7.26
C ALA A 151 -17.77 -14.16 7.05
N TYR A 152 -17.48 -12.95 7.52
CA TYR A 152 -18.33 -11.78 7.35
C TYR A 152 -17.64 -10.72 6.49
N GLN A 153 -18.36 -10.25 5.47
CA GLN A 153 -17.87 -9.23 4.56
C GLN A 153 -17.86 -7.85 5.22
N TRP A 154 -17.04 -6.96 4.69
CA TRP A 154 -16.97 -5.58 5.14
C TRP A 154 -18.18 -4.80 4.62
N ILE A 155 -18.88 -4.11 5.52
CA ILE A 155 -20.07 -3.29 5.21
C ILE A 155 -19.67 -1.87 4.80
N ALA A 156 -18.60 -1.35 5.41
CA ALA A 156 -18.07 -0.03 5.12
C ALA A 156 -16.56 -0.12 4.85
N GLN A 157 -16.16 0.40 3.69
CA GLN A 157 -14.79 0.39 3.17
C GLN A 157 -14.41 1.77 2.62
N PRO A 158 -13.13 2.15 2.63
CA PRO A 158 -12.67 3.37 1.98
C PRO A 158 -12.77 3.22 0.46
N ASP A 159 -13.87 3.70 -0.11
CA ASP A 159 -14.05 3.81 -1.54
C ASP A 159 -14.47 5.24 -1.89
N GLY A 160 -13.51 6.04 -2.36
CA GLY A 160 -13.78 7.43 -2.73
C GLY A 160 -14.04 8.36 -1.54
N VAL A 161 -13.28 8.21 -0.44
CA VAL A 161 -13.34 9.19 0.66
C VAL A 161 -12.68 10.50 0.21
N ALA A 162 -13.41 11.61 0.31
CA ALA A 162 -12.91 12.91 -0.12
C ALA A 162 -11.69 13.36 0.70
N VAL A 163 -10.66 13.83 -0.01
CA VAL A 163 -9.43 14.40 0.56
C VAL A 163 -9.24 15.79 -0.03
N THR A 164 -9.12 16.80 0.83
CA THR A 164 -8.85 18.17 0.39
C THR A 164 -7.37 18.46 0.44
N GLY A 165 -6.81 18.95 -0.67
CA GLY A 165 -5.48 19.55 -0.72
C GLY A 165 -5.52 21.04 -0.44
N SER A 166 -4.63 21.52 0.43
CA SER A 166 -4.47 22.95 0.71
C SER A 166 -3.00 23.29 0.95
N GLY A 167 -2.38 23.93 -0.04
CA GLY A 167 -0.94 24.19 -0.05
C GLY A 167 -0.15 22.88 0.03
N THR A 168 0.43 22.61 1.21
CA THR A 168 1.25 21.41 1.49
C THR A 168 0.56 20.41 2.42
N ARG A 169 -0.75 20.55 2.66
CA ARG A 169 -1.52 19.70 3.57
C ARG A 169 -2.58 18.91 2.81
N LEU A 170 -2.81 17.68 3.26
CA LEU A 170 -3.97 16.87 2.90
C LEU A 170 -4.84 16.68 4.14
N THR A 171 -6.16 16.80 3.99
CA THR A 171 -7.13 16.62 5.07
C THR A 171 -8.31 15.77 4.64
N ILE A 172 -8.81 14.92 5.54
CA ILE A 172 -10.05 14.16 5.39
C ILE A 172 -11.04 14.66 6.44
N ALA A 173 -12.32 14.73 6.09
CA ALA A 173 -13.39 15.08 7.02
C ALA A 173 -13.41 14.11 8.22
N LYS A 174 -13.69 14.62 9.42
CA LYS A 174 -13.83 13.76 10.60
C LYS A 174 -15.06 12.87 10.43
N SER A 175 -14.89 11.58 10.68
CA SER A 175 -15.96 10.60 10.69
C SER A 175 -16.79 10.68 11.97
N GLN A 176 -18.09 10.46 11.86
CA GLN A 176 -18.96 10.11 12.98
C GLN A 176 -18.83 8.62 13.32
N LYS A 177 -18.85 8.29 14.61
CA LYS A 177 -18.80 6.89 15.05
C LYS A 177 -20.09 6.17 14.62
N PRO A 178 -19.99 4.90 14.14
CA PRO A 178 -21.18 4.12 13.82
C PRO A 178 -22.16 4.09 14.98
N LYS A 179 -23.44 4.32 14.68
CA LYS A 179 -24.51 4.43 15.69
C LYS A 179 -25.49 3.30 15.53
N LYS A 180 -25.74 2.56 16.61
CA LYS A 180 -26.79 1.55 16.63
C LYS A 180 -28.16 2.21 16.60
N ILE A 181 -29.00 1.83 15.64
CA ILE A 181 -30.40 2.21 15.52
C ILE A 181 -31.27 1.00 15.87
N THR A 182 -32.45 1.27 16.41
CA THR A 182 -33.49 0.27 16.66
C THR A 182 -34.80 0.83 16.16
N ASP A 183 -35.41 0.14 15.20
CA ASP A 183 -36.77 0.43 14.78
C ASP A 183 -37.71 0.10 15.95
N LYS A 184 -38.57 1.05 16.32
CA LYS A 184 -39.46 0.87 17.47
C LYS A 184 -40.67 -0.02 17.16
N GLU A 185 -41.06 -0.10 15.90
CA GLU A 185 -42.20 -0.86 15.40
C GLU A 185 -41.79 -2.29 15.07
N THR A 186 -40.75 -2.47 14.24
CA THR A 186 -40.29 -3.80 13.80
C THR A 186 -39.31 -4.46 14.77
N ARG A 187 -38.73 -3.69 15.70
CA ARG A 187 -37.63 -4.10 16.60
C ARG A 187 -36.33 -4.48 15.89
N GLU A 188 -36.22 -4.20 14.59
CA GLU A 188 -35.00 -4.41 13.82
C GLU A 188 -33.88 -3.47 14.30
N MET A 189 -32.64 -3.95 14.22
CA MET A 189 -31.46 -3.22 14.66
C MET A 189 -30.42 -3.19 13.55
N TRP A 190 -29.82 -2.03 13.31
CA TRP A 190 -28.69 -1.87 12.37
C TRP A 190 -27.72 -0.80 12.89
N TYR A 191 -26.56 -0.69 12.23
CA TYR A 191 -25.64 0.42 12.45
C TYR A 191 -25.70 1.41 11.29
N ASP A 192 -25.81 2.68 11.64
CA ASP A 192 -25.72 3.79 10.70
C ASP A 192 -24.29 4.31 10.64
N TYR A 193 -23.82 4.64 9.44
CA TYR A 193 -22.44 4.99 9.15
C TYR A 193 -22.35 6.41 8.57
N ASP A 194 -21.24 7.09 8.83
CA ASP A 194 -21.00 8.44 8.30
C ASP A 194 -20.95 8.43 6.77
N GLU A 195 -21.75 9.27 6.10
CA GLU A 195 -21.81 9.28 4.63
C GLU A 195 -20.53 9.78 3.96
N ALA A 196 -19.80 10.72 4.58
CA ALA A 196 -18.63 11.37 3.97
C ALA A 196 -17.32 10.62 4.24
N ASN A 197 -17.22 9.99 5.41
CA ASN A 197 -16.09 9.20 5.86
C ASN A 197 -16.59 7.97 6.66
N PRO A 198 -17.22 6.98 5.96
CA PRO A 198 -17.86 5.83 6.61
C PRO A 198 -16.87 4.91 7.31
N CYS A 199 -15.60 4.96 6.92
CA CYS A 199 -14.53 4.09 7.39
C CYS A 199 -13.57 4.77 8.37
N ASN A 200 -13.89 5.96 8.91
CA ASN A 200 -13.01 6.70 9.82
C ASN A 200 -11.56 6.79 9.30
N ALA A 201 -11.42 7.04 7.99
CA ALA A 201 -10.14 7.24 7.34
C ALA A 201 -9.48 8.51 7.87
N THR A 202 -8.17 8.42 8.05
CA THR A 202 -7.30 9.51 8.50
C THR A 202 -6.13 9.63 7.55
N ILE A 203 -5.57 10.82 7.38
CA ILE A 203 -4.41 11.05 6.51
C ILE A 203 -3.38 11.95 7.20
N SER A 204 -2.11 11.60 7.02
CA SER A 204 -0.94 12.38 7.37
C SER A 204 -0.04 12.42 6.13
N PHE A 205 0.41 13.61 5.77
CA PHE A 205 1.17 13.84 4.55
C PHE A 205 2.48 14.58 4.84
N ALA A 206 3.58 14.07 4.28
CA ALA A 206 4.90 14.65 4.37
C ALA A 206 5.28 15.31 3.04
N ALA A 207 4.94 16.59 2.89
CA ALA A 207 5.11 17.35 1.65
C ALA A 207 6.55 17.44 1.11
N ARG A 208 7.57 17.16 1.94
CA ARG A 208 8.97 17.12 1.48
C ARG A 208 9.30 15.86 0.69
N THR A 209 8.61 14.76 0.94
CA THR A 209 8.91 13.44 0.38
C THR A 209 7.75 12.84 -0.41
N GLY A 210 6.58 13.48 -0.40
CA GLY A 210 5.36 12.96 -1.01
C GLY A 210 4.79 11.73 -0.30
N ILE A 211 5.29 11.38 0.88
CA ILE A 211 4.82 10.20 1.63
C ILE A 211 3.51 10.55 2.31
N PHE A 212 2.50 9.71 2.13
CA PHE A 212 1.25 9.78 2.87
C PHE A 212 1.03 8.48 3.65
N LYS A 213 0.36 8.60 4.80
CA LYS A 213 0.06 7.46 5.67
C LYS A 213 -1.16 7.76 6.53
N GLY A 214 -1.77 6.71 7.05
CA GLY A 214 -2.88 6.86 7.97
C GLY A 214 -3.43 5.51 8.38
N LYS A 215 -4.69 5.53 8.77
CA LYS A 215 -5.49 4.34 9.02
C LYS A 215 -6.93 4.57 8.61
N TYR A 216 -7.62 3.49 8.30
CA TYR A 216 -9.08 3.42 8.21
C TYR A 216 -9.57 2.26 9.09
N ALA A 217 -10.87 2.16 9.25
CA ALA A 217 -11.57 1.07 9.91
C ALA A 217 -12.36 0.28 8.86
N LEU A 218 -12.29 -1.04 8.95
CA LEU A 218 -13.22 -1.94 8.29
C LEU A 218 -14.24 -2.40 9.30
N TYR A 219 -15.51 -2.28 8.93
CA TYR A 219 -16.63 -2.64 9.77
C TYR A 219 -17.37 -3.83 9.20
N CYS A 220 -17.81 -4.74 10.07
CA CYS A 220 -18.76 -5.78 9.74
C CYS A 220 -19.75 -5.94 10.89
N ASP A 221 -21.00 -6.20 10.53
CA ASP A 221 -22.10 -6.42 11.46
C ASP A 221 -22.64 -7.82 11.22
N TYR A 222 -22.88 -8.55 12.31
CA TYR A 222 -23.38 -9.91 12.26
C TYR A 222 -24.15 -10.27 13.52
N GLU A 223 -24.96 -11.32 13.43
CA GLU A 223 -25.58 -11.92 14.60
C GLU A 223 -24.70 -13.03 15.17
N ASP A 224 -24.47 -12.99 16.49
CA ASP A 224 -23.82 -14.09 17.18
C ASP A 224 -24.77 -15.30 17.37
N ALA A 225 -24.25 -16.40 17.90
CA ALA A 225 -25.03 -17.62 18.13
C ALA A 225 -26.23 -17.44 19.08
N ASN A 226 -26.33 -16.32 19.80
CA ASN A 226 -27.46 -15.98 20.67
C ASN A 226 -28.44 -15.00 20.01
N GLY A 227 -28.28 -14.72 18.71
CA GLY A 227 -29.10 -13.75 17.97
C GLY A 227 -28.81 -12.29 18.34
N LYS A 228 -27.66 -12.01 18.96
CA LYS A 228 -27.28 -10.63 19.30
C LYS A 228 -26.53 -10.00 18.14
N LEU A 229 -27.00 -8.84 17.69
CA LEU A 229 -26.27 -8.00 16.74
C LEU A 229 -24.93 -7.51 17.34
N VAL A 230 -23.84 -7.90 16.70
CA VAL A 230 -22.46 -7.52 17.00
C VAL A 230 -21.95 -6.60 15.91
N HIS A 231 -21.31 -5.50 16.33
CA HIS A 231 -20.54 -4.62 15.44
C HIS A 231 -19.05 -4.82 15.69
N LYS A 232 -18.31 -5.13 14.63
CA LYS A 232 -16.88 -5.35 14.69
C LYS A 232 -16.15 -4.31 13.84
N ALA A 233 -15.22 -3.61 14.49
CA ALA A 233 -14.30 -2.69 13.85
C ALA A 233 -12.87 -3.27 13.83
N VAL A 234 -12.21 -3.18 12.67
CA VAL A 234 -10.80 -3.53 12.47
C VAL A 234 -10.04 -2.32 11.96
N SER A 235 -9.07 -1.83 12.73
CA SER A 235 -8.23 -0.71 12.29
C SER A 235 -7.11 -1.20 11.37
N VAL A 236 -7.04 -0.64 10.17
CA VAL A 236 -6.08 -1.00 9.13
C VAL A 236 -5.14 0.18 8.86
N PRO A 237 -3.83 0.05 9.14
CA PRO A 237 -2.85 1.07 8.76
C PRO A 237 -2.55 1.00 7.26
N TYR A 238 -2.24 2.14 6.67
CA TYR A 238 -1.79 2.23 5.29
C TYR A 238 -0.64 3.22 5.12
N PHE A 239 0.14 3.01 4.06
CA PHE A 239 1.28 3.83 3.67
C PHE A 239 1.36 3.93 2.16
N GLY A 240 1.73 5.10 1.65
CA GLY A 240 1.94 5.31 0.22
C GLY A 240 2.83 6.50 -0.09
N ILE A 241 3.04 6.71 -1.37
CA ILE A 241 3.86 7.81 -1.91
C ILE A 241 3.15 8.44 -3.10
N MET A 242 3.32 9.75 -3.25
CA MET A 242 2.89 10.52 -4.41
C MET A 242 3.95 10.45 -5.51
N THR A 243 3.53 10.08 -6.72
CA THR A 243 4.35 10.04 -7.94
C THR A 243 3.70 10.90 -9.04
N PRO A 244 3.78 12.24 -8.94
CA PRO A 244 3.23 13.15 -9.94
C PRO A 244 3.97 13.05 -11.28
N ILE A 245 5.30 12.91 -11.24
CA ILE A 245 6.14 12.64 -12.41
C ILE A 245 6.26 11.13 -12.57
N ARG A 246 5.90 10.63 -13.75
CA ARG A 246 6.01 9.22 -14.17
C ARG A 246 6.01 9.15 -15.69
N GLU A 247 6.39 8.01 -16.24
CA GLU A 247 6.33 7.78 -17.68
C GLU A 247 4.90 7.71 -18.21
N ALA A 248 4.75 8.00 -19.51
CA ALA A 248 3.47 8.03 -20.22
C ALA A 248 2.72 6.69 -20.15
N ALA A 249 3.44 5.56 -20.16
CA ALA A 249 2.87 4.22 -19.98
C ALA A 249 2.07 4.07 -18.68
N PHE A 250 2.26 4.99 -17.73
CA PHE A 250 1.54 5.01 -16.48
C PHE A 250 0.80 6.34 -16.25
N ALA A 251 0.32 7.01 -17.29
CA ALA A 251 -0.44 8.25 -17.13
C ALA A 251 -1.72 8.04 -16.29
N ASP A 252 -2.43 6.92 -16.51
CA ASP A 252 -3.78 6.67 -15.98
C ASP A 252 -3.81 6.19 -14.53
N ALA A 253 -2.71 5.65 -14.04
CA ALA A 253 -2.70 5.09 -12.70
C ALA A 253 -2.64 6.21 -11.64
N PRO A 254 -3.19 5.99 -10.43
CA PRO A 254 -3.35 7.03 -9.42
C PRO A 254 -2.04 7.77 -9.09
N ILE A 255 -2.17 9.05 -8.74
CA ILE A 255 -1.02 9.91 -8.43
C ILE A 255 -0.40 9.56 -7.07
N GLY A 256 -1.20 9.09 -6.12
CA GLY A 256 -0.73 8.48 -4.88
C GLY A 256 -1.04 6.99 -4.88
N MET A 257 -0.05 6.16 -4.55
CA MET A 257 -0.22 4.71 -4.46
C MET A 257 0.51 4.16 -3.24
N GLY A 258 0.02 3.04 -2.73
CA GLY A 258 0.61 2.42 -1.56
C GLY A 258 0.04 1.05 -1.25
N TYR A 259 0.15 0.69 0.02
CA TYR A 259 -0.44 -0.52 0.58
C TYR A 259 -1.11 -0.25 1.92
N SER A 260 -2.10 -1.07 2.24
CA SER A 260 -2.65 -1.27 3.59
C SER A 260 -2.30 -2.67 4.08
N LEU A 261 -2.30 -2.88 5.39
CA LEU A 261 -2.02 -4.20 6.00
C LEU A 261 -3.22 -4.66 6.82
N ILE A 262 -4.12 -5.40 6.19
CA ILE A 262 -5.34 -5.92 6.81
C ILE A 262 -4.97 -7.19 7.60
N PRO A 263 -5.23 -7.27 8.92
CA PRO A 263 -4.96 -8.48 9.69
C PRO A 263 -5.72 -9.69 9.13
N GLU A 264 -5.03 -10.81 8.95
CA GLU A 264 -5.70 -12.08 8.65
C GLU A 264 -6.41 -12.59 9.92
N SER A 265 -7.69 -12.92 9.79
CA SER A 265 -8.53 -13.37 10.91
C SER A 265 -9.00 -14.81 10.77
N ASP A 266 -8.82 -15.45 9.60
CA ASP A 266 -9.13 -16.87 9.41
C ASP A 266 -8.43 -17.73 10.48
N PRO A 267 -9.20 -18.48 11.30
CA PRO A 267 -8.65 -19.37 12.32
C PRO A 267 -7.64 -20.39 11.79
N SER A 268 -7.81 -20.86 10.55
CA SER A 268 -6.92 -21.82 9.90
C SER A 268 -5.53 -21.24 9.61
N LEU A 269 -5.45 -19.92 9.38
CA LEU A 269 -4.21 -19.21 9.07
C LEU A 269 -3.61 -18.47 10.29
N LYS A 270 -4.27 -18.55 11.46
CA LYS A 270 -3.87 -17.84 12.69
C LYS A 270 -2.42 -18.07 13.08
N ALA A 271 -1.89 -19.28 12.86
CA ALA A 271 -0.52 -19.63 13.18
C ALA A 271 0.52 -18.78 12.40
N LEU A 272 0.18 -18.37 11.18
CA LEU A 272 1.05 -17.61 10.29
C LEU A 272 1.14 -16.13 10.65
N LYS A 273 0.16 -15.59 11.40
CA LYS A 273 0.10 -14.18 11.80
C LYS A 273 0.21 -13.23 10.59
N LEU A 274 -0.46 -13.59 9.49
CA LEU A 274 -0.41 -12.84 8.24
C LEU A 274 -1.09 -11.48 8.35
N LYS A 275 -0.65 -10.59 7.48
CA LYS A 275 -1.36 -9.36 7.13
C LYS A 275 -1.52 -9.33 5.63
N ARG A 276 -2.75 -9.23 5.15
CA ARG A 276 -3.08 -9.10 3.74
C ARG A 276 -2.71 -7.70 3.28
N SER A 277 -1.70 -7.63 2.43
CA SER A 277 -1.32 -6.38 1.79
C SER A 277 -2.26 -6.10 0.63
N ARG A 278 -2.93 -4.95 0.66
CA ARG A 278 -3.86 -4.52 -0.39
C ARG A 278 -3.52 -3.11 -0.88
N PRO A 279 -3.77 -2.78 -2.15
CA PRO A 279 -3.46 -1.45 -2.68
C PRO A 279 -4.30 -0.36 -2.01
N VAL A 280 -3.68 0.79 -1.80
CA VAL A 280 -4.38 2.05 -1.51
C VAL A 280 -3.99 3.09 -2.54
N TRP A 281 -4.87 4.06 -2.76
CA TRP A 281 -4.63 5.13 -3.72
C TRP A 281 -5.17 6.48 -3.27
N LEU A 282 -4.56 7.52 -3.85
CA LEU A 282 -5.11 8.87 -3.96
C LEU A 282 -5.19 9.18 -5.45
N LYS A 283 -6.40 9.41 -5.95
CA LYS A 283 -6.67 9.77 -7.34
C LYS A 283 -7.28 11.15 -7.44
#